data_AF-A0A7R9CKU9-F1
#
_entry.id   AF-A0A7R9CKU9-F1
#
_cell.length_a   1.000
_cell.length_b   1.000
_cell.length_c   1.000
_cell.angle_alpha   90.00
_cell.angle_beta   90.00
_cell.angle_gamma   90.00
#
_symmetry.space_group_name_H-M   'P 1'
#
loop_
_entity.id
_entity.type
_entity.pdbx_description
1 polymer ?
#
loop_
_entity_poly.entity_id
_entity_poly.type
_entity_poly.pdbx_seq_one_letter_code
_entity_poly.pdbx_strand_id
1 'polypeptide(L)' 'MAVSAGKIQEKMDKKGAYFHLVAWSLPLILTITTMALGEIDGNSVAGICFVGYRNQAARAGLLLGPLAAMVLVGGYFLSR' A
#
# COMPACT_ATOMS: atom_id res chain seq x y z
N MET A 1 26.59 -16.87 15.05
CA MET A 1 25.20 -16.35 14.90
C MET A 1 25.08 -15.23 13.85
N ALA A 2 26.14 -14.45 13.58
CA ALA A 2 26.13 -13.40 12.53
C ALA A 2 26.18 -13.91 11.07
N VAL A 3 26.73 -15.10 10.81
CA VAL A 3 26.88 -15.64 9.44
C VAL A 3 25.54 -15.98 8.78
N SER A 4 24.54 -16.48 9.53
CA SER A 4 23.21 -16.80 8.98
C SER A 4 22.41 -15.54 8.62
N ALA A 5 22.50 -14.49 9.45
CA ALA A 5 21.86 -13.20 9.15
C ALA A 5 22.45 -12.55 7.89
N GLY A 6 23.78 -12.59 7.72
CA GLY A 6 24.45 -12.08 6.52
C GLY A 6 24.04 -12.83 5.24
N LYS A 7 23.84 -14.15 5.33
CA LYS A 7 23.41 -14.97 4.18
C LYS A 7 21.95 -14.75 3.79
N ILE A 8 21.08 -14.48 4.76
CA ILE A 8 19.68 -14.07 4.51
C ILE A 8 19.66 -12.68 3.87
N GLN A 9 20.50 -11.74 4.34
CA GLN A 9 20.57 -10.39 3.79
C GLN A 9 21.09 -10.37 2.34
N GLU A 10 22.10 -11.18 1.98
CA GLU A 10 22.58 -11.27 0.57
C GLU A 10 21.51 -11.87 -0.37
N LYS A 11 20.74 -12.83 0.13
CA LYS A 11 19.60 -13.41 -0.60
C LYS A 11 18.44 -12.42 -0.74
N MET A 12 18.20 -11.62 0.29
CA MET A 12 17.21 -10.54 0.31
C MET A 12 17.60 -9.41 -0.63
N ASP A 13 18.87 -9.02 -0.67
CA ASP A 13 19.43 -7.98 -1.55
C ASP A 13 19.27 -8.36 -3.03
N LYS A 14 19.55 -9.62 -3.39
CA LYS A 14 19.25 -10.17 -4.73
C LYS A 14 17.76 -10.15 -5.09
N LYS A 15 16.88 -10.11 -4.11
CA LYS A 15 15.41 -9.97 -4.27
C LYS A 15 14.94 -8.55 -3.97
N GLY A 16 15.84 -7.62 -3.65
CA GLY A 16 15.51 -6.26 -3.21
C GLY A 16 14.75 -5.48 -4.27
N ALA A 17 15.09 -5.69 -5.55
CA ALA A 17 14.34 -5.15 -6.67
C ALA A 17 12.87 -5.59 -6.67
N TYR A 18 12.58 -6.84 -6.26
CA TYR A 18 11.21 -7.36 -6.16
C TYR A 18 10.45 -6.68 -5.02
N PHE A 19 11.09 -6.47 -3.87
CA PHE A 19 10.51 -5.72 -2.76
C PHE A 19 10.27 -4.26 -3.11
N HIS A 20 11.20 -3.61 -3.81
CA HIS A 20 11.02 -2.26 -4.31
C HIS A 20 9.86 -2.14 -5.29
N LEU A 21 9.74 -3.07 -6.25
CA LEU A 21 8.63 -3.10 -7.19
C LEU A 21 7.28 -3.27 -6.49
N VAL A 22 7.19 -4.16 -5.49
CA VAL A 22 5.96 -4.34 -4.71
C VAL A 22 5.65 -3.10 -3.87
N ALA A 23 6.64 -2.56 -3.17
CA ALA A 23 6.47 -1.38 -2.32
C ALA A 23 6.12 -0.11 -3.11
N TRP A 24 6.55 0.00 -4.37
CA TRP A 24 6.20 1.13 -5.25
C TRP A 24 4.89 0.92 -6.02
N SER A 25 4.59 -0.31 -6.45
CA SER A 25 3.35 -0.60 -7.18
C SER A 25 2.11 -0.39 -6.32
N LEU A 26 2.17 -0.69 -5.03
CA LEU A 26 1.05 -0.46 -4.10
C LEU A 26 0.60 1.01 -4.02
N PRO A 27 1.48 2.00 -3.72
CA PRO A 27 1.12 3.41 -3.77
C PRO A 27 0.73 3.89 -5.17
N LEU A 28 1.33 3.34 -6.24
CA LEU A 28 0.93 3.66 -7.62
C LEU A 28 -0.50 3.22 -7.92
N ILE A 29 -0.86 1.98 -7.61
CA ILE A 29 -2.22 1.45 -7.83
C ILE A 29 -3.23 2.23 -6.99
N LEU A 30 -2.90 2.52 -5.72
CA LEU A 30 -3.72 3.35 -4.86
C LEU A 30 -3.98 4.72 -5.51
N THR A 31 -2.92 5.37 -5.99
CA THR A 31 -3.01 6.70 -6.64
C THR A 31 -3.77 6.67 -7.97
N ILE A 32 -3.56 5.65 -8.81
CA ILE A 32 -4.28 5.51 -10.08
C ILE A 32 -5.76 5.28 -9.82
N THR A 33 -6.10 4.45 -8.84
CA THR A 33 -7.49 4.13 -8.53
C THR A 33 -8.21 5.34 -7.91
N THR A 34 -7.53 6.12 -7.05
CA THR A 34 -8.09 7.38 -6.51
C THR A 34 -8.33 8.41 -7.60
N MET A 35 -7.42 8.52 -8.58
CA MET A 35 -7.58 9.37 -9.76
C MET A 35 -8.71 8.89 -10.67
N ALA A 36 -8.81 7.58 -10.93
CA ALA A 36 -9.80 6.99 -11.82
C ALA A 36 -11.24 7.09 -11.29
N LEU A 37 -11.41 7.02 -9.96
CA LEU A 37 -12.73 7.17 -9.35
C LEU A 37 -13.22 8.62 -9.33
N GLY A 38 -12.35 9.62 -9.52
CA GLY A 38 -12.75 11.02 -9.71
C GLY A 38 -13.42 11.70 -8.50
N GLU A 39 -13.63 10.98 -7.40
CA GLU A 39 -14.27 11.44 -6.16
C GLU A 39 -13.30 12.21 -5.25
N ILE A 40 -12.52 13.12 -5.84
CA ILE A 40 -11.58 13.97 -5.12
C ILE A 40 -12.37 15.14 -4.53
N ASP A 41 -12.79 15.02 -3.28
CA ASP A 41 -13.48 16.08 -2.56
C ASP A 41 -12.46 17.01 -1.89
N GLY A 42 -12.56 18.31 -2.16
CA GLY A 42 -11.78 19.34 -1.46
C GLY A 42 -12.41 19.68 -0.11
N ASN A 43 -11.69 19.47 0.99
CA ASN A 43 -12.14 19.94 2.31
C ASN A 43 -11.50 21.29 2.65
N SER A 44 -12.30 22.35 2.67
CA SER A 44 -11.85 23.71 2.98
C SER A 44 -11.31 23.89 4.40
N VAL A 45 -11.68 23.02 5.35
CA VAL A 45 -11.22 23.10 6.75
C VAL A 45 -9.79 22.57 6.92
N ALA A 46 -9.44 21.50 6.18
CA ALA A 46 -8.11 20.90 6.25
C ALA A 46 -7.15 21.43 5.15
N GLY A 47 -7.68 22.13 4.14
CA GLY A 47 -6.88 22.64 3.01
C GLY A 47 -6.32 21.54 2.10
N ILE A 48 -6.87 20.33 2.18
CA ILE A 48 -6.42 19.16 1.39
C ILE A 48 -7.56 18.60 0.56
N CYS A 49 -7.20 18.05 -0.60
CA CYS A 49 -8.09 17.27 -1.44
C CYS A 49 -7.97 15.79 -1.03
N PHE A 50 -9.07 15.19 -0.59
CA PHE A 50 -9.08 13.81 -0.13
C PHE A 50 -10.21 13.02 -0.77
N VAL A 51 -9.95 11.77 -1.08
CA VAL A 51 -10.93 10.91 -1.76
C VAL A 51 -12.04 10.48 -0.79
N GLY A 52 -13.30 10.53 -1.23
CA GLY A 52 -14.44 9.95 -0.51
C GLY A 52 -14.87 10.70 0.76
N TYR A 53 -14.85 12.03 0.75
CA TYR A 53 -15.42 12.83 1.85
C TYR A 53 -16.96 12.83 1.81
N ARG A 54 -17.54 12.81 0.60
CA ARG A 54 -18.98 12.67 0.35
C ARG A 54 -19.42 11.21 0.28
N ASN A 55 -18.61 10.35 -0.33
CA ASN A 55 -18.93 8.94 -0.60
C ASN A 55 -18.05 7.99 0.21
N GLN A 56 -18.61 7.52 1.34
CA GLN A 56 -17.95 6.59 2.26
C GLN A 56 -17.62 5.23 1.61
N ALA A 57 -18.40 4.81 0.61
CA ALA A 57 -18.16 3.60 -0.17
C ALA A 57 -16.88 3.70 -1.03
N ALA A 58 -16.62 4.87 -1.63
CA ALA A 58 -15.39 5.11 -2.38
C ALA A 58 -14.17 5.08 -1.45
N ARG A 59 -14.31 5.68 -0.25
CA ARG A 59 -13.29 5.63 0.80
C ARG A 59 -13.00 4.20 1.27
N ALA A 60 -14.02 3.38 1.43
CA ALA A 60 -13.87 1.97 1.81
C ALA A 60 -13.21 1.14 0.70
N GLY A 61 -13.61 1.31 -0.56
CA GLY A 61 -12.98 0.59 -1.67
C GLY A 61 -11.51 0.97 -1.87
N LEU A 62 -11.19 2.26 -1.75
CA LEU A 62 -9.87 2.80 -2.05
C LEU A 62 -8.87 2.74 -0.90
N LEU A 63 -9.29 2.95 0.35
CA LEU A 63 -8.38 2.89 1.50
C LEU A 63 -8.41 1.52 2.17
N LEU A 64 -9.62 1.05 2.52
CA LEU A 64 -9.79 -0.19 3.28
C LEU A 64 -9.45 -1.42 2.44
N GLY A 65 -9.77 -1.44 1.15
CA GLY A 65 -9.41 -2.54 0.24
C GLY A 65 -7.89 -2.79 0.18
N PRO A 66 -7.08 -1.79 -0.20
CA PRO A 66 -5.63 -1.92 -0.25
C PRO A 66 -5.00 -2.16 1.12
N LEU A 67 -5.48 -1.52 2.19
CA LEU A 67 -5.01 -1.82 3.56
C LEU A 67 -5.28 -3.28 3.93
N ALA A 68 -6.49 -3.77 3.69
CA ALA A 68 -6.86 -5.14 4.02
C ALA A 68 -6.03 -6.14 3.21
N ALA A 69 -5.80 -5.89 1.92
CA ALA A 69 -4.93 -6.72 1.10
C ALA A 69 -3.49 -6.74 1.64
N MET A 70 -2.93 -5.58 2.01
CA MET A 70 -1.59 -5.50 2.61
C MET A 70 -1.51 -6.26 3.94
N VAL A 71 -2.50 -6.08 4.81
CA VAL A 71 -2.57 -6.73 6.13
C VAL A 71 -2.75 -8.24 5.99
N LEU A 72 -3.56 -8.70 5.03
CA LEU A 72 -3.73 -10.14 4.77
C LEU A 72 -2.47 -10.77 4.21
N VAL A 73 -1.79 -10.12 3.26
CA VAL A 73 -0.53 -10.62 2.69
C VAL A 73 0.57 -10.63 3.76
N GLY A 74 0.70 -9.54 4.53
CA GLY A 74 1.67 -9.45 5.63
C GLY A 74 1.37 -10.44 6.75
N GLY A 75 0.10 -10.56 7.15
CA GLY A 75 -0.36 -11.49 8.18
C GLY A 75 -0.19 -12.96 7.76
N TYR A 76 -0.43 -13.28 6.49
CA TYR A 76 -0.16 -14.60 5.95
C TYR A 76 1.33 -14.93 5.95
N PHE A 77 2.19 -13.97 5.63
CA PHE A 77 3.64 -14.15 5.66
C PHE A 77 4.19 -14.25 7.10
N LEU A 78 3.54 -13.61 8.07
CA LEU A 78 3.91 -13.65 9.48
C LEU A 78 3.38 -14.90 10.19
N SER A 79 2.22 -15.42 9.75
CA SER A 79 1.60 -16.63 10.29
C SER A 79 2.18 -17.92 9.71
N ARG A 80 3.08 -17.81 8.72
CA ARG A 80 3.72 -18.93 8.04
C ARG A 80 5.22 -18.95 8.31
#